data_AF-A0A8H8N1Q0-F1
#
_entry.id   AF-A0A8H8N1Q0-F1
#
_cell.length_a   1.000
_cell.length_b   1.000
_cell.length_c   1.000
_cell.angle_alpha   90.00
_cell.angle_beta   90.00
_cell.angle_gamma   90.00
#
_symmetry.space_group_name_H-M   'P 1'
#
loop_
_entity.id
_entity.type
_entity.pdbx_description
1 polymer ?
#
loop_
_entity_poly.entity_id
_entity_poly.type
_entity_poly.pdbx_seq_one_letter_code
_entity_poly.pdbx_strand_id
1 'polypeptide(L)'
;MPPKRANPSGSTGERPAKKAATSANKTSTPRLKKSKSPNWSEASNSEYSQEKPTGEWGAKCVERWCLLPPYNLSITEAQWKTYYSERSALDKVNTPGTAESKEIVSEELCQDTWAILRKMSGNVAAAIFGASLDEEHKKQIGRTMLGSLYFTEMWGNDYDDHPCEIRSMSRLYSPFGLGTSIDLYYTYNLRHRIMMRGERYASFYVASRTIHNCDAKNPRSCSAVEKNSSGVQKAAYDAITVFDRNMSKSKSTTAANIKTFEEPLFACEGWLSPLKLTQMLFAAGGVMHFKEEDKETPKAALGKFQYFQGESDGQAILKAELARLGELEKAADQGRAVPQRLLLLARQNDSSSGEQEA
;
A
#
# COMPACT_ATOMS: atom_id res chain seq x y z
N MET A 1 -71.53 16.00 16.38
CA MET A 1 -72.54 15.00 15.99
C MET A 1 -71.97 14.07 14.91
N PRO A 2 -71.57 12.84 15.25
CA PRO A 2 -71.61 11.66 14.37
C PRO A 2 -72.98 10.93 14.57
N PRO A 3 -73.28 9.73 14.01
CA PRO A 3 -72.89 9.01 12.79
C PRO A 3 -74.12 8.56 11.95
N LYS A 4 -73.94 7.83 10.83
CA LYS A 4 -74.95 6.85 10.34
C LYS A 4 -74.28 5.54 9.89
N ARG A 5 -74.72 4.43 10.52
CA ARG A 5 -74.46 2.99 10.26
C ARG A 5 -75.13 2.55 8.93
N ALA A 6 -74.93 1.37 8.33
CA ALA A 6 -74.67 0.04 8.86
C ALA A 6 -74.07 -0.93 7.80
N ASN A 7 -73.38 -1.97 8.28
CA ASN A 7 -73.06 -3.24 7.60
C ASN A 7 -74.30 -4.17 7.60
N PRO A 8 -74.46 -5.19 6.70
CA PRO A 8 -73.66 -6.42 6.82
C PRO A 8 -73.44 -7.31 5.56
N SER A 9 -72.35 -8.10 5.66
CA SER A 9 -72.10 -9.52 5.29
C SER A 9 -72.60 -10.17 3.97
N GLY A 10 -71.67 -10.95 3.37
CA GLY A 10 -71.92 -12.18 2.58
C GLY A 10 -71.99 -11.99 1.06
N SER A 11 -71.44 -12.81 0.18
CA SER A 11 -70.57 -14.00 0.25
C SER A 11 -70.07 -14.30 -1.18
N THR A 12 -68.85 -14.84 -1.28
CA THR A 12 -68.37 -15.86 -2.25
C THR A 12 -68.76 -15.79 -3.73
N GLY A 13 -67.75 -15.79 -4.61
CA GLY A 13 -67.90 -16.32 -5.98
C GLY A 13 -67.04 -15.66 -7.06
N GLU A 14 -65.78 -16.07 -7.11
CA GLU A 14 -64.86 -16.14 -8.25
C GLU A 14 -65.00 -15.21 -9.48
N ARG A 15 -63.93 -14.45 -9.74
CA ARG A 15 -63.50 -14.00 -11.08
C ARG A 15 -62.00 -14.26 -11.23
N PRO A 16 -61.57 -14.77 -12.39
CA PRO A 16 -60.49 -14.09 -13.11
C PRO A 16 -60.91 -13.90 -14.59
N ALA A 17 -60.44 -12.91 -15.35
CA ALA A 17 -59.08 -12.43 -15.42
C ALA A 17 -59.03 -10.98 -15.95
N LYS A 18 -58.08 -10.20 -15.44
CA LYS A 18 -57.47 -9.09 -16.19
C LYS A 18 -55.96 -9.17 -16.01
N LYS A 19 -55.27 -9.23 -17.17
CA LYS A 19 -53.82 -9.30 -17.33
C LYS A 19 -53.13 -8.20 -16.52
N ALA A 20 -52.28 -8.61 -15.57
CA ALA A 20 -51.34 -7.73 -14.90
C ALA A 20 -50.05 -7.65 -15.74
N ALA A 21 -49.73 -6.45 -16.21
CA ALA A 21 -48.42 -6.12 -16.75
C ALA A 21 -47.40 -6.17 -15.60
N THR A 22 -46.54 -7.17 -15.61
CA THR A 22 -45.42 -7.31 -14.68
C THR A 22 -44.21 -6.58 -15.27
N SER A 23 -44.07 -5.29 -14.97
CA SER A 23 -42.77 -4.60 -15.11
C SER A 23 -41.90 -4.98 -13.91
N ALA A 24 -41.26 -6.15 -14.00
CA ALA A 24 -40.18 -6.51 -13.08
C ALA A 24 -38.97 -5.63 -13.41
N ASN A 25 -38.83 -4.51 -12.69
CA ASN A 25 -37.57 -3.77 -12.60
C ASN A 25 -36.54 -4.68 -11.93
N LYS A 26 -35.82 -5.48 -12.73
CA LYS A 26 -34.54 -6.05 -12.33
C LYS A 26 -33.58 -4.88 -12.17
N THR A 27 -33.37 -4.44 -10.93
CA THR A 27 -32.20 -3.67 -10.53
C THR A 27 -30.96 -4.51 -10.85
N SER A 28 -30.42 -4.36 -12.06
CA SER A 28 -29.16 -5.00 -12.42
C SER A 28 -28.07 -4.37 -11.58
N THR A 29 -27.47 -5.14 -10.68
CA THR A 29 -26.28 -4.72 -9.92
C THR A 29 -25.26 -4.13 -10.90
N PRO A 30 -24.73 -2.92 -10.66
CA PRO A 30 -23.79 -2.30 -11.58
C PRO A 30 -22.59 -3.23 -11.79
N ARG A 31 -22.27 -3.52 -13.05
CA ARG A 31 -21.12 -4.36 -13.38
C ARG A 31 -19.83 -3.64 -12.98
N LEU A 32 -18.97 -4.32 -12.23
CA LEU A 32 -17.64 -3.81 -11.89
C LEU A 32 -16.82 -3.58 -13.17
N LYS A 33 -15.94 -2.57 -13.12
CA LYS A 33 -14.99 -2.29 -14.21
C LYS A 33 -14.00 -3.45 -14.35
N LYS A 34 -13.56 -3.72 -15.58
CA LYS A 34 -12.49 -4.70 -15.85
C LYS A 34 -11.12 -4.06 -15.69
N SER A 35 -10.14 -4.83 -15.23
CA SER A 35 -8.73 -4.44 -15.29
C SER A 35 -8.26 -4.41 -16.75
N LYS A 36 -7.27 -3.55 -17.04
CA LYS A 36 -6.48 -3.59 -18.26
C LYS A 36 -5.23 -4.42 -17.96
N SER A 37 -5.04 -5.57 -18.61
CA SER A 37 -3.83 -6.36 -18.39
C SER A 37 -2.59 -5.52 -18.73
N PRO A 38 -1.56 -5.49 -17.85
CA PRO A 38 -0.30 -4.83 -18.15
C PRO A 38 0.35 -5.43 -19.38
N ASN A 39 1.00 -4.58 -20.17
CA ASN A 39 1.85 -5.03 -21.27
C ASN A 39 3.26 -4.53 -21.01
N TRP A 40 4.01 -5.27 -20.20
CA TRP A 40 5.39 -4.94 -19.89
C TRP A 40 6.36 -5.37 -21.00
N SER A 41 5.94 -6.31 -21.87
CA SER A 41 6.79 -6.93 -22.90
C SER A 41 6.79 -6.20 -24.24
N GLU A 42 5.86 -5.30 -24.50
CA GLU A 42 5.90 -4.49 -25.73
C GLU A 42 7.04 -3.47 -25.69
N ALA A 43 8.06 -3.73 -26.51
CA ALA A 43 9.13 -2.80 -26.87
C ALA A 43 8.65 -1.50 -27.57
N SER A 44 7.34 -1.21 -27.54
CA SER A 44 6.75 0.01 -28.12
C SER A 44 7.11 1.27 -27.31
N ASN A 45 7.54 1.10 -26.06
CA ASN A 45 8.17 2.16 -25.28
C ASN A 45 9.69 1.96 -25.25
N SER A 46 10.41 2.72 -26.08
CA SER A 46 11.88 2.71 -26.17
C SER A 46 12.61 3.05 -24.87
N GLU A 47 11.89 3.50 -23.84
CA GLU A 47 12.43 3.86 -22.53
C GLU A 47 12.69 2.63 -21.64
N TYR A 48 12.01 1.51 -21.89
CA TYR A 48 12.04 0.33 -21.02
C TYR A 48 12.69 -0.88 -21.68
N SER A 49 13.34 -1.72 -20.88
CA SER A 49 13.93 -2.99 -21.31
C SER A 49 13.45 -4.16 -20.46
N GLN A 50 13.36 -5.33 -21.08
CA GLN A 50 13.19 -6.62 -20.39
C GLN A 50 14.54 -7.22 -19.96
N GLU A 51 15.65 -6.75 -20.55
CA GLU A 51 17.00 -7.20 -20.22
C GLU A 51 17.52 -6.46 -19.00
N LYS A 52 18.19 -7.21 -18.11
CA LYS A 52 18.82 -6.64 -16.91
C LYS A 52 19.86 -5.59 -17.30
N PRO A 53 19.99 -4.48 -16.54
CA PRO A 53 21.07 -3.53 -16.74
C PRO A 53 22.43 -4.22 -16.61
N THR A 54 23.34 -3.94 -17.54
CA THR A 54 24.68 -4.57 -17.61
C THR A 54 25.75 -3.81 -16.83
N GLY A 55 25.45 -2.57 -16.42
CA GLY A 55 26.34 -1.77 -15.58
C GLY A 55 26.43 -2.32 -14.15
N GLU A 56 27.57 -2.06 -13.50
CA GLU A 56 27.91 -2.60 -12.17
C GLU A 56 26.84 -2.29 -11.12
N TRP A 57 26.41 -1.04 -11.03
CA TRP A 57 25.47 -0.60 -10.00
C TRP A 57 24.04 -1.00 -10.31
N GLY A 58 23.63 -0.90 -11.59
CA GLY A 58 22.33 -1.42 -12.01
C GLY A 58 22.19 -2.91 -11.68
N ALA A 59 23.16 -3.73 -12.09
CA ALA A 59 23.17 -5.16 -11.80
C ALA A 59 23.14 -5.46 -10.29
N LYS A 60 23.96 -4.76 -9.48
CA LYS A 60 23.93 -4.89 -8.02
C LYS A 60 22.58 -4.53 -7.41
N CYS A 61 21.87 -3.53 -7.95
CA CYS A 61 20.54 -3.17 -7.47
C CYS A 61 19.53 -4.28 -7.77
N VAL A 62 19.55 -4.81 -9.00
CA VAL A 62 18.68 -5.90 -9.43
C VAL A 62 18.88 -7.13 -8.56
N GLU A 63 20.12 -7.56 -8.35
CA GLU A 63 20.44 -8.74 -7.55
C GLU A 63 20.07 -8.56 -6.08
N ARG A 64 20.46 -7.43 -5.46
CA ARG A 64 20.26 -7.20 -4.03
C ARG A 64 18.79 -7.14 -3.64
N TRP A 65 17.97 -6.49 -4.46
CA TRP A 65 16.56 -6.22 -4.18
C TRP A 65 15.56 -6.99 -5.06
N CYS A 66 16.04 -7.94 -5.87
CA CYS A 66 15.22 -8.76 -6.76
C CYS A 66 14.30 -7.92 -7.67
N LEU A 67 14.87 -6.84 -8.24
CA LEU A 67 14.10 -5.95 -9.12
C LEU A 67 13.71 -6.70 -10.38
N LEU A 68 12.46 -6.54 -10.79
CA LEU A 68 11.87 -7.19 -11.95
C LEU A 68 11.94 -6.26 -13.19
N PRO A 69 11.84 -6.81 -14.41
CA PRO A 69 11.56 -5.98 -15.58
C PRO A 69 10.13 -5.42 -15.53
N PRO A 70 9.84 -4.26 -16.14
CA PRO A 70 10.74 -3.50 -17.00
C PRO A 70 11.82 -2.70 -16.24
N TYR A 71 12.98 -2.55 -16.86
CA TYR A 71 14.08 -1.70 -16.40
C TYR A 71 14.10 -0.39 -17.20
N ASN A 72 14.19 0.75 -16.53
CA ASN A 72 14.29 2.06 -17.21
C ASN A 72 15.70 2.28 -17.76
N LEU A 73 15.81 2.38 -19.09
CA LEU A 73 17.06 2.55 -19.83
C LEU A 73 17.69 3.94 -19.69
N SER A 74 16.90 4.95 -19.27
CA SER A 74 17.40 6.32 -19.08
C SER A 74 18.22 6.48 -17.80
N ILE A 75 18.18 5.50 -16.89
CA ILE A 75 18.91 5.56 -15.62
C ILE A 75 20.40 5.30 -15.86
N THR A 76 21.21 6.29 -15.52
CA THR A 76 22.67 6.19 -15.57
C THR A 76 23.25 5.38 -14.41
N GLU A 77 24.46 4.85 -14.59
CA GLU A 77 25.17 4.13 -13.52
C GLU A 77 25.44 4.99 -12.28
N ALA A 78 25.63 6.30 -12.43
CA ALA A 78 25.78 7.22 -11.30
C ALA A 78 24.47 7.34 -10.49
N GLN A 79 23.33 7.35 -11.17
CA GLN A 79 22.02 7.32 -10.53
C GLN A 79 21.76 5.97 -9.85
N TRP A 80 22.06 4.84 -10.50
CA TRP A 80 22.00 3.52 -9.88
C TRP A 80 22.87 3.42 -8.63
N LYS A 81 24.08 3.97 -8.66
CA LYS A 81 24.96 4.02 -7.48
C LYS A 81 24.33 4.81 -6.33
N THR A 82 23.66 5.93 -6.63
CA THR A 82 23.00 6.77 -5.63
C THR A 82 21.78 6.06 -5.04
N TYR A 83 20.96 5.44 -5.90
CA TYR A 83 19.85 4.57 -5.51
C TYR A 83 20.32 3.43 -4.61
N TYR A 84 21.40 2.74 -5.00
CA TYR A 84 22.00 1.67 -4.22
C TYR A 84 22.43 2.15 -2.84
N SER A 85 23.08 3.31 -2.78
CA SER A 85 23.62 3.87 -1.56
C SER A 85 22.53 4.31 -0.59
N GLU A 86 21.46 4.97 -1.07
CA GLU A 86 20.30 5.33 -0.26
C GLU A 86 19.62 4.09 0.33
N ARG A 87 19.25 3.13 -0.52
CA ARG A 87 18.50 1.94 -0.07
C ARG A 87 19.35 1.05 0.83
N SER A 88 20.68 0.99 0.61
CA SER A 88 21.62 0.32 1.53
C SER A 88 21.76 1.03 2.88
N ALA A 89 21.65 2.37 2.92
CA ALA A 89 21.61 3.09 4.19
C ALA A 89 20.30 2.83 4.94
N LEU A 90 19.17 2.74 4.22
CA LEU A 90 17.89 2.34 4.80
C LEU A 90 17.88 0.88 5.28
N ASP A 91 18.59 -0.03 4.61
CA ASP A 91 18.79 -1.41 5.11
C ASP A 91 19.37 -1.38 6.53
N LYS A 92 20.41 -0.55 6.78
CA LYS A 92 21.02 -0.44 8.12
C LYS A 92 20.03 0.06 9.16
N VAL A 93 19.28 1.13 8.84
CA VAL A 93 18.24 1.68 9.72
C VAL A 93 17.16 0.64 10.02
N ASN A 94 16.79 -0.18 9.03
CA ASN A 94 15.76 -1.20 9.16
C ASN A 94 16.33 -2.59 9.56
N THR A 95 17.52 -2.62 10.16
CA THR A 95 18.13 -3.83 10.74
C THR A 95 17.98 -3.81 12.27
N PRO A 96 17.21 -4.74 12.86
CA PRO A 96 16.98 -4.80 14.30
C PRO A 96 18.29 -4.87 15.10
N GLY A 97 18.37 -4.12 16.19
CA GLY A 97 19.49 -4.19 17.14
C GLY A 97 20.75 -3.42 16.73
N THR A 98 20.73 -2.70 15.60
CA THR A 98 21.83 -1.82 15.18
C THR A 98 21.73 -0.44 15.83
N ALA A 99 22.84 0.31 15.86
CA ALA A 99 22.83 1.67 16.37
C ALA A 99 21.92 2.59 15.53
N GLU A 100 21.95 2.41 14.21
CA GLU A 100 21.14 3.17 13.25
C GLU A 100 19.64 2.93 13.42
N SER A 101 19.24 1.73 13.86
CA SER A 101 17.83 1.40 14.05
C SER A 101 17.15 2.13 15.21
N LYS A 102 17.91 2.61 16.20
CA LYS A 102 17.38 3.33 17.36
C LYS A 102 16.58 4.58 16.96
N GLU A 103 16.92 5.17 15.82
CA GLU A 103 16.26 6.37 15.28
C GLU A 103 14.81 6.15 14.84
N ILE A 104 14.41 4.89 14.62
CA ILE A 104 13.04 4.54 14.20
C ILE A 104 12.35 3.59 15.19
N VAL A 105 12.98 3.24 16.30
CA VAL A 105 12.35 2.41 17.34
C VAL A 105 11.69 3.36 18.34
N SER A 106 10.36 3.35 18.37
CA SER A 106 9.58 4.16 19.31
C SER A 106 9.28 3.36 20.58
N GLU A 107 10.14 3.46 21.58
CA GLU A 107 9.96 2.75 22.86
C GLU A 107 8.64 3.15 23.55
N GLU A 108 8.26 4.42 23.46
CA GLU A 108 7.02 4.97 24.04
C GLU A 108 5.74 4.41 23.41
N LEU A 109 5.83 3.87 22.18
CA LEU A 109 4.69 3.27 21.48
C LEU A 109 4.39 1.85 21.98
N CYS A 110 5.25 1.25 22.81
CA CYS A 110 5.04 -0.08 23.40
C CYS A 110 4.64 -1.19 22.41
N GLN A 111 5.03 -1.04 21.13
CA GLN A 111 4.70 -1.94 20.04
C GLN A 111 5.96 -2.33 19.26
N ASP A 112 6.02 -3.59 18.83
CA ASP A 112 7.16 -4.10 18.07
C ASP A 112 7.21 -3.47 16.67
N THR A 113 8.15 -2.55 16.49
CA THR A 113 8.44 -1.83 15.24
C THR A 113 8.62 -2.79 14.06
N TRP A 114 9.34 -3.88 14.27
CA TRP A 114 9.71 -4.82 13.22
C TRP A 114 8.53 -5.72 12.85
N ALA A 115 7.73 -6.12 13.84
CA ALA A 115 6.48 -6.82 13.58
C ALA A 115 5.48 -5.94 12.81
N ILE A 116 5.42 -4.65 13.11
CA ILE A 116 4.60 -3.68 12.37
C ILE A 116 5.09 -3.58 10.91
N LEU A 117 6.39 -3.33 10.69
CA LEU A 117 6.96 -3.23 9.34
C LEU A 117 6.67 -4.50 8.52
N ARG A 118 6.87 -5.68 9.11
CA ARG A 118 6.60 -6.96 8.47
C ARG A 118 5.12 -7.12 8.09
N LYS A 119 4.21 -6.71 8.96
CA LYS A 119 2.76 -6.75 8.71
C LYS A 119 2.36 -5.76 7.60
N MET A 120 2.92 -4.56 7.63
CA MET A 120 2.72 -3.53 6.59
C MET A 120 3.19 -4.06 5.23
N SER A 121 4.41 -4.59 5.14
CA SER A 121 4.94 -5.23 3.92
C SER A 121 4.07 -6.38 3.42
N GLY A 122 3.59 -7.23 4.33
CA GLY A 122 2.66 -8.32 3.99
C GLY A 122 1.38 -7.79 3.34
N ASN A 123 0.78 -6.76 3.91
CA ASN A 123 -0.45 -6.16 3.38
C ASN A 123 -0.23 -5.40 2.06
N VAL A 124 0.94 -4.80 1.86
CA VAL A 124 1.36 -4.26 0.55
C VAL A 124 1.38 -5.38 -0.50
N ALA A 125 2.00 -6.53 -0.19
CA ALA A 125 2.05 -7.67 -1.10
C ALA A 125 0.68 -8.33 -1.33
N ALA A 126 -0.19 -8.40 -0.32
CA ALA A 126 -1.55 -8.91 -0.47
C ALA A 126 -2.36 -8.11 -1.51
N ALA A 127 -2.16 -6.78 -1.54
CA ALA A 127 -2.75 -5.94 -2.57
C ALA A 127 -2.26 -6.29 -3.99
N ILE A 128 -1.16 -7.01 -4.17
CA ILE A 128 -0.76 -7.57 -5.47
C ILE A 128 -1.30 -8.98 -5.66
N PHE A 129 -1.22 -9.84 -4.65
CA PHE A 129 -1.70 -11.24 -4.78
C PHE A 129 -3.18 -11.36 -5.12
N GLY A 130 -4.00 -10.43 -4.67
CA GLY A 130 -5.42 -10.39 -5.02
C GLY A 130 -5.71 -9.75 -6.38
N ALA A 131 -4.71 -9.36 -7.18
CA ALA A 131 -4.92 -8.62 -8.42
C ALA A 131 -5.45 -9.54 -9.52
N SER A 132 -6.16 -8.96 -10.47
CA SER A 132 -6.67 -9.67 -11.66
C SER A 132 -5.55 -9.76 -12.70
N LEU A 133 -4.52 -10.54 -12.36
CA LEU A 133 -3.31 -10.84 -13.13
C LEU A 133 -3.06 -12.36 -13.03
N ASP A 134 -2.31 -12.93 -13.97
CA ASP A 134 -1.93 -14.34 -13.90
C ASP A 134 -1.14 -14.68 -12.62
N GLU A 135 -1.22 -15.95 -12.23
CA GLU A 135 -0.70 -16.43 -10.95
C GLU A 135 0.82 -16.28 -10.82
N GLU A 136 1.56 -16.34 -11.92
CA GLU A 136 3.01 -16.29 -11.90
C GLU A 136 3.48 -14.85 -11.72
N HIS A 137 3.05 -13.93 -12.58
CA HIS A 137 3.45 -12.53 -12.49
C HIS A 137 3.01 -11.91 -11.15
N LYS A 138 1.78 -12.19 -10.68
CA LYS A 138 1.34 -11.63 -9.39
C LYS A 138 2.15 -12.18 -8.21
N LYS A 139 2.64 -13.43 -8.29
CA LYS A 139 3.52 -14.00 -7.26
C LYS A 139 4.90 -13.37 -7.30
N GLN A 140 5.49 -13.21 -8.49
CA GLN A 140 6.79 -12.55 -8.66
C GLN A 140 6.75 -11.12 -8.10
N ILE A 141 5.79 -10.31 -8.57
CA ILE A 141 5.64 -8.92 -8.13
C ILE A 141 5.34 -8.85 -6.63
N GLY A 142 4.39 -9.66 -6.14
CA GLY A 142 4.02 -9.66 -4.73
C GLY A 142 5.19 -10.07 -3.81
N ARG A 143 6.01 -11.05 -4.22
CA ARG A 143 7.22 -11.46 -3.48
C ARG A 143 8.27 -10.37 -3.43
N THR A 144 8.52 -9.66 -4.53
CA THR A 144 9.45 -8.52 -4.53
C THR A 144 8.90 -7.38 -3.65
N MET A 145 7.59 -7.10 -3.73
CA MET A 145 6.94 -6.06 -2.93
C MET A 145 7.04 -6.28 -1.41
N LEU A 146 7.11 -7.53 -0.93
CA LEU A 146 7.33 -7.83 0.49
C LEU A 146 8.61 -7.15 1.03
N GLY A 147 9.65 -7.01 0.22
CA GLY A 147 10.93 -6.40 0.59
C GLY A 147 11.17 -4.98 0.08
N SER A 148 10.12 -4.32 -0.41
CA SER A 148 10.23 -2.98 -1.01
C SER A 148 9.88 -1.84 -0.06
N LEU A 149 9.41 -2.12 1.15
CA LEU A 149 8.97 -1.13 2.13
C LEU A 149 10.02 -0.91 3.23
N TYR A 150 10.29 0.35 3.55
CA TYR A 150 11.22 0.78 4.60
C TYR A 150 10.56 1.83 5.48
N PHE A 151 10.83 1.80 6.78
CA PHE A 151 10.63 2.98 7.62
C PHE A 151 11.76 3.98 7.38
N THR A 152 11.39 5.26 7.31
CA THR A 152 12.31 6.40 7.27
C THR A 152 12.26 7.20 8.59
N GLU A 153 11.11 7.22 9.25
CA GLU A 153 10.91 7.76 10.60
C GLU A 153 9.75 7.00 11.25
N MET A 154 9.86 6.70 12.53
CA MET A 154 8.70 6.23 13.30
C MET A 154 8.81 6.78 14.72
N TRP A 155 7.74 7.43 15.15
CA TRP A 155 7.58 7.94 16.50
C TRP A 155 6.13 7.77 16.93
N GLY A 156 5.91 7.56 18.20
CA GLY A 156 4.58 7.54 18.78
C GLY A 156 4.63 7.18 20.26
N ASN A 157 3.52 7.41 20.93
CA ASN A 157 3.36 7.10 22.33
C ASN A 157 1.99 6.47 22.61
N ASP A 158 1.96 5.60 23.61
CA ASP A 158 0.75 4.96 24.09
C ASP A 158 0.24 5.63 25.38
N TYR A 159 -1.08 5.60 25.55
CA TYR A 159 -1.79 5.90 26.79
C TYR A 159 -2.79 4.77 27.04
N ASP A 160 -2.65 4.05 28.15
CA ASP A 160 -3.53 2.92 28.53
C ASP A 160 -3.73 1.88 27.39
N ASP A 161 -2.62 1.34 26.85
CA ASP A 161 -2.56 0.30 25.79
C ASP A 161 -3.08 0.71 24.40
N HIS A 162 -3.35 2.01 24.18
CA HIS A 162 -3.74 2.57 22.89
C HIS A 162 -2.83 3.73 22.49
N PRO A 163 -2.46 3.86 21.20
CA PRO A 163 -1.63 4.98 20.76
C PRO A 163 -2.37 6.30 20.94
N CYS A 164 -1.77 7.21 21.69
CA CYS A 164 -2.22 8.60 21.77
C CYS A 164 -1.74 9.36 20.53
N GLU A 165 -0.47 9.21 20.16
CA GLU A 165 0.13 9.88 19.01
C GLU A 165 0.95 8.90 18.17
N ILE A 166 0.86 9.03 16.85
CA ILE A 166 1.70 8.31 15.90
C ILE A 166 2.17 9.30 14.83
N ARG A 167 3.43 9.17 14.46
CA ARG A 167 4.03 9.68 13.25
C ARG A 167 4.83 8.56 12.60
N SER A 168 4.42 8.18 11.41
CA SER A 168 5.06 7.15 10.60
C SER A 168 5.44 7.77 9.26
N MET A 169 6.73 7.68 8.92
CA MET A 169 7.22 7.94 7.58
C MET A 169 7.80 6.67 7.01
N SER A 170 7.41 6.36 5.79
CA SER A 170 7.88 5.18 5.09
C SER A 170 8.12 5.48 3.62
N ARG A 171 8.87 4.58 3.00
CA ARG A 171 9.17 4.61 1.57
C ARG A 171 8.92 3.24 0.97
N LEU A 172 8.07 3.22 -0.05
CA LEU A 172 7.78 2.04 -0.86
C LEU A 172 8.48 2.17 -2.21
N TYR A 173 9.49 1.35 -2.44
CA TYR A 173 10.17 1.29 -3.75
C TYR A 173 9.33 0.48 -4.75
N SER A 174 9.42 0.86 -6.03
CA SER A 174 8.89 0.01 -7.11
C SER A 174 9.51 -1.41 -7.03
N PRO A 175 8.76 -2.47 -7.33
CA PRO A 175 9.33 -3.81 -7.47
C PRO A 175 10.09 -3.98 -8.79
N PHE A 176 9.99 -3.00 -9.69
CA PHE A 176 10.64 -2.99 -11.00
C PHE A 176 11.91 -2.12 -11.00
N GLY A 177 12.73 -2.27 -12.04
CA GLY A 177 13.93 -1.48 -12.29
C GLY A 177 13.67 -0.04 -12.74
N LEU A 178 12.69 0.66 -12.14
CA LEU A 178 12.24 1.99 -12.58
C LEU A 178 12.97 3.15 -11.90
N GLY A 179 13.71 2.89 -10.81
CA GLY A 179 14.36 3.92 -10.01
C GLY A 179 13.37 4.83 -9.24
N THR A 180 12.10 4.45 -9.16
CA THR A 180 11.04 5.21 -8.51
C THR A 180 10.70 4.65 -7.13
N SER A 181 10.12 5.52 -6.29
CA SER A 181 9.54 5.13 -5.01
C SER A 181 8.36 6.03 -4.66
N ILE A 182 7.63 5.68 -3.61
CA ILE A 182 6.58 6.51 -3.02
C ILE A 182 6.94 6.78 -1.58
N ASP A 183 6.93 8.05 -1.18
CA ASP A 183 7.05 8.48 0.20
C ASP A 183 5.67 8.65 0.81
N LEU A 184 5.53 8.15 2.03
CA LEU A 184 4.27 8.14 2.76
C LEU A 184 4.49 8.77 4.13
N TYR A 185 3.60 9.69 4.49
CA TYR A 185 3.56 10.32 5.81
C TYR A 185 2.20 10.09 6.43
N TYR A 186 2.17 9.39 7.56
CA TYR A 186 0.98 9.16 8.35
C TYR A 186 1.14 9.79 9.73
N THR A 187 0.15 10.54 10.16
CA THR A 187 0.04 10.99 11.54
C THR A 187 -1.35 10.68 12.10
N TYR A 188 -1.36 10.33 13.38
CA TYR A 188 -2.56 10.04 14.16
C TYR A 188 -2.42 10.70 15.53
N ASN A 189 -3.51 11.26 16.04
CA ASN A 189 -3.61 11.80 17.38
C ASN A 189 -5.02 11.56 17.90
N LEU A 190 -5.13 10.89 19.04
CA LEU A 190 -6.37 10.72 19.77
C LEU A 190 -6.12 11.03 21.25
N ARG A 191 -6.66 12.15 21.73
CA ARG A 191 -6.67 12.49 23.16
C ARG A 191 -8.09 12.51 23.69
N HIS A 192 -8.40 11.57 24.57
CA HIS A 192 -9.65 11.58 25.34
C HIS A 192 -9.64 12.75 26.33
N ARG A 193 -10.55 13.70 26.17
CA ARG A 193 -10.74 14.81 27.12
C ARG A 193 -12.05 14.61 27.85
N ILE A 194 -12.01 14.59 29.19
CA ILE A 194 -13.14 14.24 30.08
C ILE A 194 -14.42 15.07 29.80
N MET A 195 -14.30 16.31 29.30
CA MET A 195 -15.43 17.23 29.09
C MET A 195 -15.64 17.70 27.65
N MET A 196 -14.89 17.19 26.68
CA MET A 196 -15.01 17.57 25.26
C MET A 196 -15.07 16.30 24.40
N ARG A 197 -15.72 16.37 23.22
CA ARG A 197 -15.50 15.33 22.19
C ARG A 197 -13.99 15.34 21.91
N GLY A 198 -13.28 14.29 22.34
CA GLY A 198 -11.82 14.23 22.39
C GLY A 198 -11.11 14.78 21.13
N GLU A 199 -9.85 15.15 21.27
CA GLU A 199 -9.07 15.67 20.15
C GLU A 199 -8.75 14.52 19.20
N ARG A 200 -9.18 14.64 17.93
CA ARG A 200 -9.03 13.59 16.91
C ARG A 200 -8.40 14.20 15.67
N TYR A 201 -7.16 13.83 15.40
CA TYR A 201 -6.46 14.22 14.19
C TYR A 201 -5.89 12.99 13.52
N ALA A 202 -6.01 12.93 12.20
CA ALA A 202 -5.35 11.89 11.42
C ALA A 202 -5.13 12.39 10.01
N SER A 203 -3.90 12.36 9.53
CA SER A 203 -3.57 12.84 8.18
C SER A 203 -2.68 11.83 7.48
N PHE A 204 -2.94 11.62 6.20
CA PHE A 204 -2.15 10.72 5.37
C PHE A 204 -1.80 11.37 4.04
N TYR A 205 -0.51 11.60 3.83
CA TYR A 205 0.06 12.26 2.66
C TYR A 205 0.96 11.31 1.91
N VAL A 206 0.93 11.39 0.58
CA VAL A 206 1.68 10.50 -0.30
C VAL A 206 2.30 11.31 -1.43
N ALA A 207 3.58 11.08 -1.74
CA ALA A 207 4.29 11.74 -2.83
C ALA A 207 5.13 10.73 -3.62
N SER A 208 5.11 10.85 -4.94
CA SER A 208 5.97 10.05 -5.82
C SER A 208 7.40 10.60 -5.80
N ARG A 209 8.38 9.71 -5.89
CA ARG A 209 9.79 10.02 -6.06
C ARG A 209 10.31 9.38 -7.34
N THR A 210 11.18 10.12 -8.00
CA THR A 210 12.01 9.63 -9.09
C THR A 210 13.41 9.34 -8.59
N ILE A 211 14.24 8.74 -9.43
CA ILE A 211 15.63 8.46 -9.08
C ILE A 211 16.44 9.72 -8.76
N HIS A 212 16.05 10.87 -9.30
CA HIS A 212 16.69 12.16 -9.03
C HIS A 212 16.46 12.65 -7.59
N ASN A 213 15.45 12.12 -6.90
CA ASN A 213 15.17 12.45 -5.51
C ASN A 213 15.99 11.61 -4.52
N CYS A 214 16.76 10.62 -5.00
CA CYS A 214 17.59 9.77 -4.13
C CYS A 214 18.70 10.59 -3.45
N ASP A 215 18.80 10.47 -2.12
CA ASP A 215 19.80 11.14 -1.31
C ASP A 215 20.42 10.17 -0.31
N ALA A 216 21.62 9.68 -0.63
CA ALA A 216 22.37 8.79 0.23
C ALA A 216 22.87 9.45 1.52
N LYS A 217 22.96 10.78 1.57
CA LYS A 217 23.38 11.52 2.78
C LYS A 217 22.21 11.73 3.73
N ASN A 218 20.99 11.87 3.20
CA ASN A 218 19.77 11.97 3.99
C ASN A 218 18.70 10.96 3.52
N PRO A 219 18.97 9.65 3.71
CA PRO A 219 18.12 8.59 3.17
C PRO A 219 16.72 8.58 3.82
N ARG A 220 16.57 9.21 4.99
CA ARG A 220 15.32 9.28 5.76
C ARG A 220 14.43 10.48 5.43
N SER A 221 14.88 11.38 4.56
CA SER A 221 14.04 12.49 4.09
C SER A 221 12.71 11.98 3.53
N CYS A 222 11.62 12.75 3.68
CA CYS A 222 10.29 12.37 3.20
C CYS A 222 9.72 13.46 2.30
N SER A 223 9.53 13.16 1.02
CA SER A 223 8.99 14.11 0.03
C SER A 223 7.50 14.42 0.23
N ALA A 224 6.78 13.63 1.03
CA ALA A 224 5.35 13.85 1.27
C ALA A 224 5.06 15.03 2.21
N VAL A 225 6.07 15.57 2.89
CA VAL A 225 5.92 16.64 3.87
C VAL A 225 6.96 17.73 3.74
N GLU A 226 6.55 18.94 4.09
CA GLU A 226 7.43 20.09 4.29
C GLU A 226 7.13 20.76 5.63
N LYS A 227 8.11 21.47 6.20
CA LYS A 227 7.89 22.29 7.39
C LYS A 227 7.35 23.66 6.99
N ASN A 228 6.27 24.11 7.63
CA ASN A 228 5.81 25.49 7.50
C ASN A 228 6.70 26.47 8.30
N SER A 229 6.38 27.76 8.24
CA SER A 229 7.09 28.82 8.98
C SER A 229 7.12 28.62 10.50
N SER A 230 6.17 27.85 11.04
CA SER A 230 6.10 27.48 12.46
C SER A 230 6.79 26.15 12.79
N GLY A 231 7.48 25.53 11.83
CA GLY A 231 8.17 24.25 12.01
C GLY A 231 7.27 23.01 12.00
N VAL A 232 5.97 23.18 11.73
CA VAL A 232 4.99 22.07 11.70
C VAL A 232 5.00 21.39 10.33
N GLN A 233 4.99 20.06 10.33
CA GLN A 233 4.89 19.26 9.10
C GLN A 233 3.49 19.38 8.50
N LYS A 234 3.44 19.73 7.21
CA LYS A 234 2.24 19.75 6.38
C LYS A 234 2.53 19.02 5.07
N ALA A 235 1.49 18.68 4.32
CA ALA A 235 1.66 18.13 2.97
C ALA A 235 2.55 19.06 2.12
N ALA A 236 3.54 18.47 1.45
CA ALA A 236 4.34 19.17 0.45
C ALA A 236 3.46 19.60 -0.75
N TYR A 237 3.93 20.55 -1.55
CA TYR A 237 3.16 21.11 -2.67
C TYR A 237 2.69 20.05 -3.68
N ASP A 238 3.54 19.06 -3.96
CA ASP A 238 3.31 17.94 -4.89
C ASP A 238 2.73 16.69 -4.22
N ALA A 239 2.53 16.71 -2.88
CA ALA A 239 1.98 15.59 -2.14
C ALA A 239 0.45 15.54 -2.25
N ILE A 240 -0.09 14.33 -2.41
CA ILE A 240 -1.53 14.08 -2.38
C ILE A 240 -1.95 13.80 -0.95
N THR A 241 -2.89 14.62 -0.45
CA THR A 241 -3.61 14.30 0.79
C THR A 241 -4.64 13.21 0.53
N VAL A 242 -4.33 11.97 0.89
CA VAL A 242 -5.22 10.82 0.68
C VAL A 242 -6.43 10.92 1.61
N PHE A 243 -6.20 11.21 2.89
CA PHE A 243 -7.24 11.66 3.80
C PHE A 243 -6.67 12.59 4.86
N ASP A 244 -7.57 13.35 5.48
CA ASP A 244 -7.25 14.24 6.58
C ASP A 244 -8.48 14.40 7.47
N ARG A 245 -8.27 14.28 8.78
CA ARG A 245 -9.26 14.46 9.83
C ARG A 245 -8.76 15.54 10.76
N ASN A 246 -9.60 16.54 10.97
CA ASN A 246 -9.44 17.56 11.98
C ASN A 246 -10.73 17.62 12.80
N MET A 247 -10.67 17.05 14.00
CA MET A 247 -11.81 16.91 14.91
C MET A 247 -12.96 16.12 14.25
N SER A 248 -14.09 16.79 14.00
CA SER A 248 -15.27 16.21 13.35
C SER A 248 -15.25 16.32 11.83
N LYS A 249 -14.34 17.10 11.25
CA LYS A 249 -14.25 17.30 9.80
C LYS A 249 -13.29 16.27 9.22
N SER A 250 -13.73 15.59 8.17
CA SER A 250 -12.88 14.69 7.40
C SER A 250 -12.97 15.01 5.90
N LYS A 251 -11.84 14.86 5.22
CA LYS A 251 -11.75 14.90 3.76
C LYS A 251 -10.98 13.67 3.30
N SER A 252 -11.27 13.22 2.08
CA SER A 252 -10.46 12.21 1.42
C SER A 252 -10.42 12.46 -0.08
N THR A 253 -9.39 11.93 -0.72
CA THR A 253 -9.06 12.18 -2.12
C THR A 253 -9.99 11.45 -3.10
N THR A 254 -9.77 11.68 -4.39
CA THR A 254 -10.53 11.09 -5.50
C THR A 254 -9.81 9.87 -6.08
N ALA A 255 -10.52 9.04 -6.84
CA ALA A 255 -9.91 7.92 -7.56
C ALA A 255 -8.87 8.37 -8.59
N ALA A 256 -9.03 9.57 -9.18
CA ALA A 256 -8.09 10.10 -10.16
C ALA A 256 -6.72 10.36 -9.51
N ASN A 257 -6.72 11.01 -8.33
CA ASN A 257 -5.52 11.26 -7.54
C ASN A 257 -4.86 9.97 -7.04
N ILE A 258 -5.63 8.94 -6.68
CA ILE A 258 -5.03 7.65 -6.28
C ILE A 258 -4.33 6.95 -7.44
N LYS A 259 -4.90 7.05 -8.65
CA LYS A 259 -4.36 6.37 -9.83
C LYS A 259 -3.00 6.90 -10.29
N THR A 260 -2.65 8.14 -9.94
CA THR A 260 -1.34 8.72 -10.30
C THR A 260 -0.16 8.00 -9.66
N PHE A 261 -0.40 7.08 -8.72
CA PHE A 261 0.62 6.26 -8.07
C PHE A 261 0.83 4.89 -8.71
N GLU A 262 -0.02 4.49 -9.66
CA GLU A 262 0.08 3.18 -10.31
C GLU A 262 1.28 3.11 -11.26
N GLU A 263 1.39 4.07 -12.18
CA GLU A 263 2.49 4.11 -13.16
C GLU A 263 3.86 4.26 -12.50
N PRO A 264 4.09 5.16 -11.52
CA PRO A 264 5.37 5.25 -10.82
C PRO A 264 5.79 3.93 -10.14
N LEU A 265 4.85 3.10 -9.68
CA LEU A 265 5.19 1.81 -9.08
C LEU A 265 5.32 0.69 -10.12
N PHE A 266 4.49 0.68 -11.16
CA PHE A 266 4.29 -0.50 -12.00
C PHE A 266 4.58 -0.30 -13.49
N ALA A 267 5.01 0.90 -13.90
CA ALA A 267 5.21 1.31 -15.30
C ALA A 267 3.98 1.09 -16.20
N CYS A 268 2.79 1.04 -15.62
CA CYS A 268 1.54 0.87 -16.33
C CYS A 268 0.37 1.40 -15.51
N GLU A 269 -0.77 1.59 -16.19
CA GLU A 269 -1.99 2.12 -15.58
C GLU A 269 -3.21 1.24 -15.89
N GLY A 270 -4.17 1.25 -14.95
CA GLY A 270 -5.50 0.69 -15.13
C GLY A 270 -5.60 -0.81 -14.88
N TRP A 271 -4.57 -1.46 -14.34
CA TRP A 271 -4.61 -2.88 -14.02
C TRP A 271 -5.02 -3.12 -12.56
N LEU A 272 -4.75 -2.17 -11.67
CA LEU A 272 -5.22 -2.15 -10.28
C LEU A 272 -6.39 -1.19 -10.11
N SER A 273 -7.40 -1.62 -9.36
CA SER A 273 -8.46 -0.70 -8.95
C SER A 273 -7.96 0.39 -8.00
N PRO A 274 -8.62 1.56 -7.96
CA PRO A 274 -8.35 2.58 -6.94
C PRO A 274 -8.46 2.06 -5.51
N LEU A 275 -9.30 1.05 -5.26
CA LEU A 275 -9.42 0.42 -3.95
C LEU A 275 -8.11 -0.30 -3.59
N LYS A 276 -7.56 -1.10 -4.50
CA LYS A 276 -6.29 -1.80 -4.31
C LYS A 276 -5.11 -0.87 -4.09
N LEU A 277 -5.00 0.17 -4.92
CA LEU A 277 -3.98 1.19 -4.76
C LEU A 277 -4.10 1.88 -3.38
N THR A 278 -5.33 2.23 -2.96
CA THR A 278 -5.55 2.84 -1.64
C THR A 278 -5.17 1.89 -0.50
N GLN A 279 -5.53 0.61 -0.59
CA GLN A 279 -5.15 -0.41 0.40
C GLN A 279 -3.63 -0.58 0.49
N MET A 280 -2.95 -0.62 -0.65
CA MET A 280 -1.49 -0.70 -0.72
C MET A 280 -0.84 0.53 -0.10
N LEU A 281 -1.30 1.74 -0.43
CA LEU A 281 -0.79 2.98 0.17
C LEU A 281 -1.04 3.01 1.69
N PHE A 282 -2.23 2.63 2.14
CA PHE A 282 -2.55 2.56 3.57
C PHE A 282 -1.64 1.57 4.31
N ALA A 283 -1.44 0.39 3.72
CA ALA A 283 -0.51 -0.60 4.28
C ALA A 283 0.91 -0.06 4.34
N ALA A 284 1.41 0.54 3.24
CA ALA A 284 2.75 1.10 3.17
C ALA A 284 2.96 2.25 4.17
N GLY A 285 1.96 3.11 4.39
CA GLY A 285 2.03 4.22 5.34
C GLY A 285 1.83 3.85 6.81
N GLY A 286 1.39 2.61 7.09
CA GLY A 286 1.08 2.15 8.44
C GLY A 286 -0.32 2.57 8.93
N VAL A 287 -1.19 3.03 8.05
CA VAL A 287 -2.57 3.42 8.41
C VAL A 287 -3.31 2.20 8.96
N MET A 288 -3.86 2.31 10.18
CA MET A 288 -4.57 1.23 10.91
C MET A 288 -3.68 0.05 11.37
N HIS A 289 -2.35 0.23 11.42
CA HIS A 289 -1.40 -0.83 11.82
C HIS A 289 -0.91 -0.73 13.27
N PHE A 290 -1.24 0.34 13.99
CA PHE A 290 -0.67 0.69 15.29
C PHE A 290 -1.66 0.51 16.47
N LYS A 291 -2.65 -0.37 16.35
CA LYS A 291 -3.75 -0.55 17.34
C LYS A 291 -4.58 0.73 17.59
N GLU A 292 -4.70 1.61 16.59
CA GLU A 292 -5.48 2.84 16.69
C GLU A 292 -6.94 2.55 17.06
N GLU A 293 -7.54 3.32 17.96
CA GLU A 293 -8.96 3.17 18.31
C GLU A 293 -9.88 3.71 17.22
N ASP A 294 -9.60 4.94 16.78
CA ASP A 294 -10.39 5.64 15.76
C ASP A 294 -9.90 5.30 14.35
N LYS A 295 -10.69 4.47 13.66
CA LYS A 295 -10.45 4.06 12.27
C LYS A 295 -11.53 4.58 11.30
N GLU A 296 -12.39 5.49 11.73
CA GLU A 296 -13.56 5.90 10.93
C GLU A 296 -13.17 6.57 9.62
N THR A 297 -12.25 7.54 9.67
CA THR A 297 -11.80 8.29 8.49
C THR A 297 -11.11 7.41 7.46
N PRO A 298 -10.11 6.57 7.81
CA PRO A 298 -9.52 5.66 6.83
C PRO A 298 -10.53 4.64 6.29
N LYS A 299 -11.44 4.10 7.11
CA LYS A 299 -12.51 3.20 6.62
C LYS A 299 -13.45 3.90 5.64
N ALA A 300 -13.84 5.15 5.93
CA ALA A 300 -14.68 5.95 5.04
C ALA A 300 -13.96 6.26 3.71
N ALA A 301 -12.65 6.52 3.73
CA ALA A 301 -11.85 6.72 2.52
C ALA A 301 -11.82 5.45 1.65
N LEU A 302 -11.63 4.26 2.25
CA LEU A 302 -11.69 2.98 1.54
C LEU A 302 -13.08 2.71 0.94
N GLY A 303 -14.15 3.02 1.67
CA GLY A 303 -15.54 2.82 1.23
C GLY A 303 -15.96 3.61 -0.01
N LYS A 304 -15.13 4.54 -0.50
CA LYS A 304 -15.36 5.29 -1.75
C LYS A 304 -15.01 4.50 -3.01
N PHE A 305 -14.23 3.43 -2.88
CA PHE A 305 -13.70 2.71 -4.02
C PHE A 305 -14.20 1.27 -4.05
N GLN A 306 -14.19 0.68 -5.23
CA GLN A 306 -14.57 -0.70 -5.47
C GLN A 306 -13.46 -1.42 -6.23
N TYR A 307 -13.37 -2.72 -6.03
CA TYR A 307 -12.51 -3.59 -6.81
C TYR A 307 -12.91 -3.62 -8.29
N PHE A 308 -11.94 -3.90 -9.15
CA PHE A 308 -12.20 -4.36 -10.50
C PHE A 308 -12.68 -5.82 -10.48
N GLN A 309 -13.28 -6.24 -11.59
CA GLN A 309 -13.73 -7.61 -11.78
C GLN A 309 -12.54 -8.58 -11.66
N GLY A 310 -12.68 -9.59 -10.79
CA GLY A 310 -11.68 -10.63 -10.55
C GLY A 310 -10.66 -10.29 -9.46
N GLU A 311 -10.67 -9.07 -8.92
CA GLU A 311 -9.81 -8.70 -7.80
C GLU A 311 -10.37 -9.19 -6.45
N SER A 312 -9.46 -9.41 -5.49
CA SER A 312 -9.72 -9.76 -4.09
C SER A 312 -8.71 -9.07 -3.15
N ASP A 313 -8.81 -9.33 -1.85
CA ASP A 313 -7.88 -8.80 -0.84
C ASP A 313 -6.51 -9.51 -0.81
N GLY A 314 -6.37 -10.64 -1.51
CA GLY A 314 -5.12 -11.41 -1.58
C GLY A 314 -4.64 -12.07 -0.28
N GLN A 315 -5.42 -12.02 0.81
CA GLN A 315 -4.97 -12.45 2.13
C GLN A 315 -4.73 -13.95 2.23
N ALA A 316 -5.53 -14.76 1.53
CA ALA A 316 -5.35 -16.21 1.50
C ALA A 316 -3.99 -16.62 0.89
N ILE A 317 -3.59 -15.95 -0.20
CA ILE A 317 -2.30 -16.18 -0.85
C ILE A 317 -1.16 -15.66 0.04
N LEU A 318 -1.32 -14.46 0.62
CA LEU A 318 -0.34 -13.90 1.56
C LEU A 318 -0.05 -14.90 2.70
N LYS A 319 -1.09 -15.46 3.32
CA LYS A 319 -0.92 -16.42 4.43
C LYS A 319 -0.07 -17.63 4.01
N ALA A 320 -0.29 -18.17 2.82
CA ALA A 320 0.48 -19.29 2.30
C ALA A 320 1.95 -18.89 2.02
N GLU A 321 2.18 -17.72 1.45
CA GLU A 321 3.53 -17.21 1.19
C GLU A 321 4.28 -16.88 2.48
N LEU A 322 3.63 -16.27 3.48
CA LEU A 322 4.26 -16.00 4.79
C LEU A 322 4.64 -17.29 5.54
N ALA A 323 3.85 -18.35 5.41
CA ALA A 323 4.22 -19.66 5.96
C ALA A 323 5.50 -20.20 5.30
N ARG A 324 5.60 -20.13 3.97
CA ARG A 324 6.81 -20.51 3.22
C ARG A 324 8.02 -19.65 3.60
N LEU A 325 7.82 -18.34 3.72
CA LEU A 325 8.86 -17.41 4.14
C LEU A 325 9.40 -17.76 5.53
N GLY A 326 8.52 -18.13 6.47
CA GLY A 326 8.92 -18.57 7.80
C GLY A 326 9.86 -19.77 7.79
N GLU A 327 9.69 -20.72 6.85
CA GLU A 327 10.62 -21.84 6.69
C GLU A 327 11.98 -21.39 6.12
N LEU A 328 11.99 -20.47 5.16
CA LEU A 328 13.24 -19.93 4.61
C LEU A 328 14.04 -19.14 5.64
N GLU A 329 13.36 -18.39 6.50
CA GLU A 329 14.01 -17.60 7.54
C GLU A 329 14.67 -18.45 8.61
N LYS A 330 14.21 -19.68 8.87
CA LYS A 330 14.90 -20.60 9.79
C LYS A 330 16.30 -20.98 9.30
N ALA A 331 16.50 -20.99 7.99
CA ALA A 331 17.78 -21.32 7.35
C ALA A 331 18.62 -20.08 7.02
N ALA A 332 18.08 -18.86 7.20
CA ALA A 332 18.73 -17.62 6.80
C ALA A 332 19.44 -16.93 7.99
N ASP A 333 20.45 -16.12 7.66
CA ASP A 333 21.13 -15.26 8.62
C ASP A 333 20.19 -14.20 9.19
N GLN A 334 20.08 -14.16 10.53
CA GLN A 334 19.22 -13.22 11.26
C GLN A 334 19.77 -11.79 11.29
N GLY A 335 21.05 -11.58 10.93
CA GLY A 335 21.69 -10.25 10.91
C GLY A 335 21.26 -9.34 9.74
N ARG A 336 20.35 -9.79 8.88
CA ARG A 336 19.86 -9.02 7.73
C ARG A 336 18.72 -8.07 8.10
N ALA A 337 18.65 -6.94 7.39
CA ALA A 337 17.53 -6.00 7.47
C ALA A 337 16.19 -6.69 7.23
N VAL A 338 15.12 -6.19 7.87
CA VAL A 338 13.77 -6.77 7.70
C VAL A 338 13.39 -6.85 6.22
N PRO A 339 13.50 -5.80 5.39
CA PRO A 339 13.14 -5.89 3.97
C PRO A 339 13.94 -6.94 3.21
N GLN A 340 15.23 -7.11 3.50
CA GLN A 340 16.06 -8.13 2.85
C GLN A 340 15.67 -9.56 3.20
N ARG A 341 15.21 -9.80 4.43
CA ARG A 341 14.67 -11.10 4.85
C ARG A 341 13.36 -11.39 4.12
N LEU A 342 12.54 -10.38 3.93
CA LEU A 342 11.26 -10.51 3.22
C LEU A 342 11.42 -10.82 1.72
N LEU A 343 12.60 -10.58 1.13
CA LEU A 343 12.93 -10.95 -0.25
C LEU A 343 13.35 -12.41 -0.45
N LEU A 344 13.45 -13.24 0.60
CA LEU A 344 13.91 -14.62 0.47
C LEU A 344 13.06 -15.42 -0.54
N LEU A 345 11.74 -15.21 -0.56
CA LEU A 345 10.85 -15.84 -1.55
C LEU A 345 11.10 -15.35 -2.98
N ALA A 346 11.42 -14.07 -3.18
CA ALA A 346 11.71 -13.53 -4.50
C ALA A 346 12.99 -14.14 -5.08
N ARG A 347 14.01 -14.34 -4.24
CA ARG A 347 15.29 -14.96 -4.64
C ARG A 347 15.16 -16.40 -5.11
N GLN A 348 14.18 -17.16 -4.61
CA GLN A 348 13.98 -18.54 -5.05
C GLN A 348 13.50 -18.65 -6.49
N ASN A 349 12.78 -17.65 -6.99
CA ASN A 349 12.30 -17.64 -8.38
C ASN A 349 13.45 -17.54 -9.38
N ASP A 350 14.51 -16.82 -9.04
CA ASP A 350 15.70 -16.66 -9.89
C ASP A 350 16.56 -17.94 -9.94
N SER A 351 16.52 -18.78 -8.89
CA SER A 351 17.26 -20.05 -8.88
C SER A 351 16.58 -21.17 -9.67
N SER A 352 15.25 -21.15 -9.81
CA SER A 352 14.51 -22.19 -10.54
C SER A 352 14.55 -22.05 -12.07
N SER A 353 14.95 -20.89 -12.59
CA SER A 353 15.10 -20.67 -14.03
C SER A 353 16.49 -21.04 -14.57
N GLY A 354 17.45 -21.36 -13.69
CA GLY A 354 18.82 -21.73 -14.06
C GLY A 354 19.10 -23.24 -14.20
N GLU A 355 18.16 -24.11 -13.84
CA GLU A 355 18.37 -25.58 -13.86
C GLU A 355 17.69 -26.32 -15.04
N GLN A 356 17.25 -25.60 -16.09
CA GLN A 356 16.69 -26.23 -17.31
C GLN A 356 17.57 -26.12 -18.57
N GLU A 357 18.78 -25.58 -18.46
CA GLU A 357 19.78 -25.63 -19.54
C GLU A 357 21.13 -26.15 -19.01
N ALA A 358 21.23 -27.47 -18.87
CA ALA A 358 22.49 -28.20 -18.86
C ALA A 358 22.28 -29.63 -19.36
#